data_AF-A0A0N0IQ21-F1
#
_entry.id   AF-A0A0N0IQ21-F1
#
_cell.length_a   1.000
_cell.length_b   1.000
_cell.length_c   1.000
_cell.angle_alpha   90.00
_cell.angle_beta   90.00
_cell.angle_gamma   90.00
#
_symmetry.space_group_name_H-M   'P 1'
#
loop_
_entity.id
_entity.type
_entity.pdbx_description
1 polymer ?
#
loop_
_entity_poly.entity_id
_entity_poly.type
_entity_poly.pdbx_seq_one_letter_code
_entity_poly.pdbx_strand_id
1 'polypeptide(L)'
;MARLLDLLTEDHQSGEALAQRLKVSRQAVSKEAKKLLAEGFPVEMSRKGYRIRPGTPFPTSSTPQGASAGPTATWGGWEAPRMS
;
A
#
# COMPACT_ATOMS: atom_id res chain seq x y z
N MET A 1 19.62 -3.40 0.73
CA MET A 1 18.44 -3.11 -0.12
C MET A 1 17.34 -4.17 0.05
N ALA A 2 17.56 -5.47 -0.17
CA ALA A 2 16.48 -6.48 -0.08
C ALA A 2 16.16 -7.07 1.31
N ARG A 3 17.07 -6.97 2.30
CA ARG A 3 16.88 -7.68 3.58
C ARG A 3 15.73 -7.17 4.45
N LEU A 4 15.39 -5.87 4.33
CA LEU A 4 14.27 -5.32 5.10
C LEU A 4 12.92 -5.74 4.50
N LEU A 5 12.78 -5.71 3.16
CA LEU A 5 11.57 -6.18 2.48
C LEU A 5 11.27 -7.65 2.76
N ASP A 6 12.30 -8.50 2.81
CA ASP A 6 12.17 -9.93 3.10
C ASP A 6 11.56 -10.23 4.49
N LEU A 7 11.75 -9.32 5.45
CA LEU A 7 11.23 -9.47 6.81
C LEU A 7 9.90 -8.75 7.05
N LEU A 8 9.52 -7.83 6.17
CA LEU A 8 8.28 -7.08 6.32
C LEU A 8 7.09 -7.96 5.92
N THR A 9 6.01 -7.81 6.67
CA THR A 9 4.73 -8.48 6.44
C THR A 9 3.64 -7.43 6.26
N GLU A 10 2.41 -7.85 5.94
CA GLU A 10 1.25 -6.95 5.87
C GLU A 10 0.83 -6.41 7.25
N ASP A 11 1.33 -7.04 8.33
CA ASP A 11 1.13 -6.62 9.71
C ASP A 11 2.23 -5.64 10.19
N HIS A 12 1.88 -4.81 11.18
CA HIS A 12 2.80 -3.80 11.71
C HIS A 12 3.89 -4.41 12.58
N GLN A 13 5.14 -4.32 12.13
CA GLN A 13 6.30 -4.80 12.87
C GLN A 13 7.12 -3.66 13.48
N SER A 14 7.51 -3.81 14.73
CA SER A 14 8.33 -2.83 15.43
C SER A 14 9.71 -2.68 14.80
N GLY A 15 10.15 -1.43 14.61
CA GLY A 15 11.46 -1.13 14.04
C GLY A 15 12.64 -1.68 14.82
N GLU A 16 12.50 -1.78 16.15
CA GLU A 16 13.52 -2.40 17.01
C GLU A 16 13.59 -3.92 16.81
N ALA A 17 12.44 -4.60 16.65
CA ALA A 17 12.41 -6.03 16.38
C ALA A 17 13.07 -6.34 15.01
N LEU A 18 12.76 -5.55 13.98
CA LEU A 18 13.40 -5.69 12.66
C LEU A 18 14.91 -5.39 12.74
N ALA A 19 15.32 -4.37 13.49
CA ALA A 19 16.72 -4.02 13.71
C ALA A 19 17.49 -5.18 14.36
N GLN A 20 16.91 -5.81 15.40
CA GLN A 20 17.50 -6.97 16.07
C GLN A 20 17.64 -8.17 15.12
N ARG A 21 16.60 -8.50 14.34
CA ARG A 21 16.63 -9.61 13.36
C ARG A 21 17.66 -9.38 12.27
N LEU A 22 17.80 -8.14 11.82
CA LEU A 22 18.78 -7.73 10.80
C LEU A 22 20.19 -7.54 11.38
N LYS A 23 20.35 -7.53 12.70
CA LYS A 23 21.59 -7.17 13.42
C LYS A 23 22.13 -5.80 12.99
N VAL A 24 21.24 -4.82 12.83
CA VAL A 24 21.58 -3.43 12.48
C VAL A 24 20.93 -2.46 13.46
N SER A 25 21.31 -1.18 13.42
CA SER A 25 20.69 -0.14 14.24
C SER A 25 19.30 0.25 13.72
N ARG A 26 18.41 0.69 14.63
CA ARG A 26 17.09 1.23 14.28
C ARG A 26 17.15 2.35 13.22
N GLN A 27 18.18 3.21 13.28
CA GLN A 27 18.39 4.26 12.28
C GLN A 27 18.67 3.69 10.88
N ALA A 28 19.41 2.57 10.79
CA ALA A 28 19.67 1.90 9.52
C ALA A 28 18.39 1.31 8.92
N VAL A 29 17.51 0.73 9.75
CA VAL A 29 16.17 0.28 9.34
C VAL A 29 15.35 1.46 8.80
N SER A 30 15.32 2.59 9.50
CA SER A 30 14.60 3.78 9.03
C SER A 30 15.17 4.34 7.73
N LYS A 31 16.49 4.28 7.54
CA LYS A 31 17.13 4.75 6.30
C LYS A 31 16.80 3.84 5.13
N GLU A 32 16.86 2.52 5.32
CA GLU A 32 16.52 1.54 4.29
C GLU A 32 15.03 1.63 3.92
N ALA A 33 14.12 1.73 4.90
CA ALA A 33 12.69 1.92 4.61
C ALA A 33 12.38 3.23 3.86
N LYS A 34 13.08 4.34 4.16
CA LYS A 34 12.98 5.58 3.38
C LYS A 34 13.50 5.40 1.95
N LYS A 35 14.58 4.64 1.78
CA LYS A 35 15.14 4.32 0.46
C LYS A 35 14.13 3.51 -0.35
N LEU A 36 13.57 2.47 0.24
CA LEU A 36 12.54 1.62 -0.37
C LEU A 36 11.30 2.42 -0.78
N LEU A 37 10.85 3.34 0.07
CA LEU A 37 9.79 4.29 -0.28
C LEU A 37 10.15 5.17 -1.48
N ALA A 38 11.37 5.71 -1.51
CA ALA A 38 11.85 6.55 -2.62
C ALA A 38 12.01 5.75 -3.93
N GLU A 39 12.31 4.47 -3.84
CA GLU A 39 12.39 3.53 -4.96
C GLU A 39 11.00 3.04 -5.43
N GLY A 40 9.92 3.41 -4.72
CA GLY A 40 8.55 3.05 -5.08
C GLY A 40 8.09 1.68 -4.56
N PHE A 41 8.84 1.07 -3.63
CA PHE A 41 8.40 -0.16 -2.99
C PHE A 41 7.20 0.09 -2.05
N PRO A 42 6.33 -0.93 -1.87
CA PRO A 42 5.11 -0.80 -1.08
C PRO A 42 5.35 -0.86 0.43
N VAL A 43 6.35 -0.15 0.95
CA VAL A 43 6.62 -0.09 2.39
C VAL A 43 5.79 1.02 3.02
N GLU A 44 5.21 0.78 4.19
CA GLU A 44 4.55 1.80 5.00
C GLU A 44 5.29 2.00 6.32
N MET A 45 5.49 3.26 6.70
CA MET A 45 6.08 3.66 7.98
C MET A 45 5.00 4.34 8.81
N SER A 46 4.67 3.75 9.96
CA SER A 46 3.62 4.25 10.85
C SER A 46 4.12 4.30 12.30
N ARG A 47 3.39 4.97 13.20
CA ARG A 47 3.76 5.00 14.63
C ARG A 47 3.78 3.60 15.28
N LYS A 48 3.01 2.66 14.72
CA LYS A 48 2.96 1.25 15.12
C LYS A 48 4.15 0.42 14.61
N GLY A 49 4.95 0.95 13.68
CA GLY A 49 6.08 0.25 13.09
C GLY A 49 6.07 0.27 11.57
N TYR A 50 6.58 -0.80 10.97
CA TYR A 50 6.77 -0.96 9.53
C TYR A 50 5.98 -2.14 9.00
N ARG A 51 5.39 -1.98 7.83
CA ARG A 51 4.66 -3.05 7.13
C ARG A 51 4.78 -2.92 5.62
N ILE A 52 4.36 -3.95 4.89
CA ILE A 52 4.06 -3.88 3.47
C ILE A 52 2.62 -3.41 3.30
N ARG A 53 2.36 -2.45 2.41
CA ARG A 53 0.99 -2.05 2.06
C ARG A 53 0.29 -3.20 1.34
N PRO A 54 -0.82 -3.73 1.89
CA PRO A 54 -1.65 -4.68 1.16
C PRO A 54 -2.23 -3.97 -0.06
N GLY A 55 -2.12 -4.59 -1.25
CA GLY A 55 -2.75 -4.07 -2.47
C GLY A 55 -1.85 -3.32 -3.45
N THR A 56 -0.52 -3.36 -3.31
CA THR A 56 0.33 -3.07 -4.48
C THR A 56 0.46 -4.36 -5.25
N PRO A 57 -0.19 -4.50 -6.43
CA PRO A 57 0.02 -5.69 -7.23
C PRO A 57 1.51 -5.74 -7.53
N PHE A 58 2.18 -6.81 -7.08
CA PHE A 58 3.38 -7.26 -7.76
C PHE A 58 3.04 -7.28 -9.27
N PRO A 59 3.90 -6.85 -10.20
CA PRO A 59 3.56 -6.76 -11.62
C PRO A 59 3.22 -8.12 -12.28
N THR A 60 2.97 -9.18 -11.51
CA THR A 60 2.56 -10.50 -11.95
C THR A 60 1.15 -10.92 -11.53
N SER A 61 0.33 -10.06 -10.92
CA SER A 61 -1.12 -10.35 -10.82
C SER A 61 -1.98 -9.12 -10.56
N SER A 62 -2.66 -8.66 -11.61
CA SER A 62 -3.81 -7.78 -11.52
C SER A 62 -4.97 -8.53 -10.84
N THR A 63 -5.28 -8.21 -9.60
CA THR A 63 -6.61 -8.52 -9.03
C THR A 63 -7.25 -7.19 -8.62
N PRO A 64 -8.31 -6.72 -9.30
CA PRO A 64 -9.05 -5.55 -8.86
C PRO A 64 -9.89 -5.93 -7.63
N GLN A 65 -9.39 -5.61 -6.44
CA GLN A 65 -10.14 -5.82 -5.20
C GLN A 65 -11.01 -4.59 -4.91
N GLY A 66 -12.26 -4.68 -5.37
CA GLY A 66 -13.44 -4.14 -4.71
C GLY A 66 -13.39 -2.72 -4.16
N ALA A 67 -13.61 -1.73 -5.02
CA ALA A 67 -14.39 -0.56 -4.62
C ALA A 67 -15.85 -0.86 -4.95
N SER A 68 -16.62 -1.28 -3.95
CA SER A 68 -18.07 -1.25 -4.00
C SER A 68 -18.54 0.20 -4.15
N ALA A 69 -18.96 0.59 -5.34
CA ALA A 69 -19.81 1.75 -5.56
C ALA A 69 -21.18 1.21 -5.97
N GLY A 70 -22.17 1.39 -5.10
CA GLY A 70 -23.52 0.85 -5.26
C GLY A 70 -24.23 1.35 -6.53
N PRO A 71 -25.37 0.73 -6.90
CA PRO A 71 -26.16 1.18 -8.03
C PRO A 71 -26.76 2.55 -7.70
N THR A 72 -26.15 3.63 -8.18
CA THR A 72 -26.83 4.94 -8.19
C THR A 72 -27.88 4.90 -9.29
N ALA A 73 -29.08 4.49 -8.90
CA ALA A 73 -30.29 4.74 -9.65
C ALA A 73 -30.67 6.22 -9.46
N THR A 74 -30.40 7.04 -10.46
CA THR A 74 -31.18 8.24 -10.78
C THR A 74 -30.83 8.68 -12.20
N TRP A 75 -31.31 7.91 -13.18
CA TRP A 75 -31.38 8.36 -14.57
C TRP A 75 -32.57 9.32 -14.68
N GLY A 76 -32.34 10.56 -14.25
CA GLY A 76 -33.31 11.65 -14.30
C GLY A 76 -32.95 12.64 -15.41
N GLY A 77 -33.80 12.70 -16.43
CA GLY A 77 -34.11 13.97 -17.13
C GLY A 77 -33.22 14.36 -18.30
N TRP A 78 -33.38 13.69 -19.44
CA TRP A 78 -33.33 14.37 -20.73
C TRP A 78 -34.54 13.91 -21.55
N GLU A 79 -35.69 14.52 -21.25
CA GLU A 79 -36.85 14.45 -22.13
C GLU A 79 -36.63 15.46 -23.26
N ALA A 80 -36.68 14.96 -24.49
CA ALA A 80 -36.57 15.75 -25.71
C ALA A 80 -37.85 16.57 -25.94
N PRO A 81 -37.78 17.83 -26.40
CA PRO A 81 -38.89 18.42 -27.12
C PRO A 81 -38.83 17.96 -28.59
N ARG A 82 -39.85 17.19 -28.97
CA ARG A 82 -40.17 16.90 -30.37
C ARG A 82 -40.36 18.20 -31.15
N MET A 83 -39.92 18.11 -32.40
CA MET A 83 -40.25 19.00 -33.50
C MET A 83 -41.78 19.16 -33.62
N SER A 84 -42.25 20.39 -33.83
CA SER A 84 -43.42 20.66 -34.66
C SER A 84 -43.34 22.05 -35.27
#